data_AF-A0A4Z1SVV0-F1
#
_entry.id   AF-A0A4Z1SVV0-F1
#
_cell.length_a   1.000
_cell.length_b   1.000
_cell.length_c   1.000
_cell.angle_alpha   90.00
_cell.angle_beta   90.00
_cell.angle_gamma   90.00
#
_symmetry.space_group_name_H-M   'P 1'
#
loop_
_entity.id
_entity.type
_entity.pdbx_description
1 polymer ?
#
loop_
_entity_poly.entity_id
_entity_poly.type
_entity_poly.pdbx_seq_one_letter_code
_entity_poly.pdbx_strand_id
1 'polypeptide(L)'
;MSLQDLAHGIIREYLKLHSYTAAYEAFEAEAERRGIEKAFHKRVELLDAAGLTAPMREETRKRKEGGDGLLTSLEVLLREYLQLREKPSEHVAPAEVTAPSDAPSSPPSTRRRRRKVSRRVEERTEPTSPIERELDLLRKSSLAETWVRKVTVSLHDFIEGRGGMDMFRTIMFGGRSPKDLPDSWYQSLYCMAFYPSRRRKVASWGLEEPTTWGIHQGEGGPCGPIAILQGRAIRFMFQGEPPLVEVSPFADALISTINPDNTLRIYVQGIMSAIYETFMVLLRTGAPCFYIVLPATYSELTHDALTDVLRTDTPLQELVMRIGADMLIRNMDRFVVLCIETEADLRTFCSSGFYQAYALFMRASSFIPSLVVSLVLTRSLAQIQTEDFGEDTNTGLLNTYNNASQELINLFLQGRATGHLHDRDLDLDGMVLRGIYSPTDLGFLSIYEYYGYIVIGANAKWHAENASYVILNEDHYTVLFAKDKEANEQVRTLLSQRNVPTRTQVDFIYYDSLDSQPDLVRLTLTLEGPVTCKVESDGIETKSFVDSLLFSLFGEALQEVNWNGTEPYL
;
A
#
# COMPACT_ATOMS: atom_id res chain seq x y z
N MET A 1 -1.65 -35.79 -22.28
CA MET A 1 -0.35 -35.94 -21.61
C MET A 1 0.02 -37.41 -21.56
N SER A 2 1.10 -37.79 -22.23
CA SER A 2 1.75 -39.08 -22.10
C SER A 2 2.74 -39.09 -20.93
N LEU A 3 3.18 -40.27 -20.50
CA LEU A 3 4.26 -40.42 -19.51
C LEU A 3 5.58 -39.81 -20.02
N GLN A 4 5.80 -39.82 -21.34
CA GLN A 4 6.97 -39.26 -22.00
C GLN A 4 6.98 -37.72 -21.93
N ASP A 5 5.83 -37.08 -22.07
CA ASP A 5 5.67 -35.62 -21.93
C ASP A 5 6.05 -35.16 -20.52
N LEU A 6 5.54 -35.89 -19.51
CA LEU A 6 5.79 -35.60 -18.10
C LEU A 6 7.27 -35.83 -17.74
N ALA A 7 7.88 -36.92 -18.23
CA ALA A 7 9.29 -37.20 -18.03
C ALA A 7 10.18 -36.14 -18.71
N HIS A 8 9.83 -35.70 -19.93
CA HIS A 8 10.51 -34.61 -20.63
C HIS A 8 10.48 -33.32 -19.81
N GLY A 9 9.30 -32.92 -19.33
CA GLY A 9 9.13 -31.72 -18.49
C GLY A 9 9.88 -31.79 -17.15
N ILE A 10 9.88 -32.94 -16.46
CA ILE A 10 10.58 -33.10 -15.18
C ILE A 10 12.10 -33.00 -15.35
N ILE A 11 12.69 -33.67 -16.34
CA ILE A 11 14.13 -33.60 -16.60
C ILE A 11 14.53 -32.18 -17.00
N ARG A 12 13.73 -31.54 -17.86
CA ARG A 12 13.91 -30.15 -18.29
C ARG A 12 13.94 -29.17 -17.11
N GLU A 13 13.00 -29.26 -16.18
CA GLU A 13 12.96 -28.40 -15.00
C GLU A 13 14.08 -28.72 -14.00
N TYR A 14 14.47 -29.99 -13.84
CA TYR A 14 15.62 -30.37 -13.02
C TYR A 14 16.93 -29.73 -13.51
N LEU A 15 17.20 -29.79 -14.82
CA LEU A 15 18.41 -29.22 -15.42
C LEU A 15 18.46 -27.69 -15.29
N LYS A 16 17.31 -27.00 -15.39
CA LYS A 16 17.20 -25.56 -15.10
C LYS A 16 17.45 -25.23 -13.63
N LEU A 17 16.78 -25.94 -12.71
CA LEU A 17 16.85 -25.69 -11.27
C LEU A 17 18.25 -25.88 -10.67
N HIS A 18 19.15 -26.55 -11.38
CA HIS A 18 20.54 -26.78 -10.96
C HIS A 18 21.57 -26.10 -11.90
N SER A 19 21.11 -25.20 -12.78
CA SER A 19 21.95 -24.40 -13.68
C SER A 19 22.89 -25.24 -14.58
N TYR A 20 22.44 -26.42 -15.01
CA TYR A 20 23.21 -27.32 -15.87
C TYR A 20 23.00 -26.98 -17.36
N THR A 21 23.32 -25.74 -17.75
CA THR A 21 22.99 -25.15 -19.05
C THR A 21 23.41 -26.00 -20.25
N ALA A 22 24.67 -26.47 -20.29
CA ALA A 22 25.16 -27.30 -21.40
C ALA A 22 24.45 -28.67 -21.51
N ALA A 23 23.99 -29.23 -20.39
CA ALA A 23 23.20 -30.47 -20.39
C ALA A 23 21.74 -30.22 -20.79
N TYR A 24 21.17 -29.07 -20.38
CA TYR A 24 19.85 -28.61 -20.81
C TYR A 24 19.78 -28.42 -22.33
N GLU A 25 20.75 -27.70 -22.90
CA GLU A 25 20.82 -27.45 -24.36
C GLU A 25 20.99 -28.74 -25.16
N ALA A 26 21.88 -29.64 -24.73
CA ALA A 26 22.07 -30.95 -25.36
C ALA A 26 20.81 -31.85 -25.26
N PHE A 27 20.04 -31.74 -24.17
CA PHE A 27 18.81 -32.49 -23.94
C PHE A 27 17.66 -32.00 -24.84
N GLU A 28 17.43 -30.69 -24.92
CA GLU A 28 16.41 -30.11 -25.80
C GLU A 28 16.72 -30.40 -27.28
N ALA A 29 18.00 -30.30 -27.70
CA ALA A 29 18.43 -30.61 -29.07
C ALA A 29 18.35 -32.11 -29.44
N GLU A 30 18.38 -33.02 -28.46
CA GLU A 30 18.13 -34.45 -28.67
C GLU A 30 16.61 -34.74 -28.74
N ALA A 31 15.81 -34.05 -27.93
CA ALA A 31 14.34 -34.15 -27.96
C ALA A 31 13.77 -33.68 -29.30
N GLU A 32 14.24 -32.53 -29.80
CA GLU A 32 13.86 -31.99 -31.12
C GLU A 32 14.25 -32.95 -32.26
N ARG A 33 15.48 -33.49 -32.24
CA ARG A 33 15.94 -34.47 -33.25
C ARG A 33 15.13 -35.77 -33.26
N ARG A 34 14.49 -36.12 -32.14
CA ARG A 34 13.59 -37.28 -32.00
C ARG A 34 12.11 -36.95 -32.23
N GLY A 35 11.77 -35.69 -32.53
CA GLY A 35 10.39 -35.25 -32.74
C GLY A 35 9.53 -35.28 -31.47
N ILE A 36 10.14 -35.08 -30.29
CA ILE A 36 9.42 -35.05 -29.02
C ILE A 36 8.94 -33.63 -28.76
N GLU A 37 7.63 -33.39 -28.92
CA GLU A 37 7.04 -32.08 -28.68
C GLU A 37 7.13 -31.62 -27.21
N LYS A 38 7.08 -30.30 -27.05
CA LYS A 38 7.35 -29.59 -25.80
C LYS A 38 6.05 -29.25 -25.08
N ALA A 39 5.46 -30.25 -24.43
CA ALA A 39 4.12 -30.16 -23.84
C ALA A 39 3.94 -29.12 -22.71
N PHE A 40 5.02 -28.60 -22.12
CA PHE A 40 4.97 -27.64 -21.01
C PHE A 40 5.95 -26.50 -21.23
N HIS A 41 5.45 -25.26 -21.20
CA HIS A 41 6.26 -24.05 -21.35
C HIS A 41 6.66 -23.50 -19.97
N LYS A 42 5.74 -23.51 -19.00
CA LYS A 42 5.94 -23.00 -17.63
C LYS A 42 5.91 -24.12 -16.59
N ARG A 43 6.69 -23.95 -15.51
CA ARG A 43 6.77 -24.90 -14.38
C ARG A 43 5.42 -25.19 -13.73
N VAL A 44 4.54 -24.19 -13.66
CA VAL A 44 3.20 -24.33 -13.07
C VAL A 44 2.32 -25.28 -13.90
N GLU A 45 2.40 -25.23 -15.23
CA GLU A 45 1.65 -26.13 -16.13
C GLU A 45 2.04 -27.61 -15.89
N LEU A 46 3.34 -27.87 -15.71
CA LEU A 46 3.85 -29.20 -15.38
C LEU A 46 3.38 -29.69 -14.00
N LEU A 47 3.42 -28.82 -12.98
CA LEU A 47 3.02 -29.17 -11.61
C LEU A 47 1.51 -29.41 -11.50
N ASP A 48 0.70 -28.68 -12.26
CA ASP A 48 -0.75 -28.83 -12.30
C ASP A 48 -1.17 -30.07 -13.09
N ALA A 49 -0.53 -30.33 -14.25
CA ALA A 49 -0.71 -31.56 -15.00
C ALA A 49 -0.27 -32.81 -14.21
N ALA A 50 0.72 -32.69 -13.33
CA ALA A 50 1.13 -33.74 -12.40
C ALA A 50 0.21 -33.90 -11.17
N GLY A 51 -0.76 -33.01 -10.96
CA GLY A 51 -1.63 -32.99 -9.77
C GLY A 51 -0.91 -32.63 -8.46
N LEU A 52 0.29 -32.03 -8.54
CA LEU A 52 1.15 -31.78 -7.39
C LEU A 52 0.93 -30.40 -6.75
N THR A 53 0.23 -29.48 -7.42
CA THR A 53 0.00 -28.10 -6.95
C THR A 53 -0.71 -28.03 -5.60
N ALA A 54 -1.76 -28.83 -5.39
CA ALA A 54 -2.51 -28.86 -4.13
C ALA A 54 -1.74 -29.58 -3.00
N PRO A 55 -1.15 -30.78 -3.21
CA PRO A 55 -0.25 -31.40 -2.23
C PRO A 55 0.93 -30.50 -1.81
N MET A 56 1.57 -29.79 -2.74
CA MET A 56 2.68 -28.87 -2.41
C MET A 56 2.23 -27.68 -1.56
N ARG A 57 1.06 -27.08 -1.86
CA ARG A 57 0.49 -26.00 -1.04
C ARG A 57 0.16 -26.47 0.37
N GLU A 58 -0.42 -27.66 0.50
CA GLU A 58 -0.73 -28.27 1.79
C GLU A 58 0.53 -28.60 2.60
N GLU A 59 1.59 -29.12 1.98
CA GLU A 59 2.83 -29.44 2.69
C GLU A 59 3.63 -28.18 3.08
N THR A 60 3.55 -27.12 2.26
CA THR A 60 4.07 -25.79 2.58
C THR A 60 3.31 -25.16 3.75
N ARG A 61 1.99 -25.40 3.82
CA ARG A 61 1.12 -24.96 4.91
C ARG A 61 1.48 -25.65 6.23
N LYS A 62 1.60 -26.99 6.25
CA LYS A 62 2.03 -27.75 7.44
C LYS A 62 3.36 -27.26 8.00
N ARG A 63 4.34 -26.99 7.13
CA ARG A 63 5.65 -26.43 7.53
C ARG A 63 5.54 -25.04 8.16
N LYS A 64 4.69 -24.15 7.62
CA LYS A 64 4.42 -22.83 8.21
C LYS A 64 3.67 -22.92 9.54
N GLU A 65 2.83 -23.94 9.72
CA GLU A 65 2.08 -24.22 10.96
C GLU A 65 2.92 -24.98 12.02
N GLY A 66 4.20 -25.26 11.74
CA GLY A 66 5.10 -25.97 12.67
C GLY A 66 4.88 -27.49 12.75
N GLY A 67 4.09 -28.06 11.82
CA GLY A 67 3.90 -29.50 11.67
C GLY A 67 5.04 -30.17 10.90
N ASP A 68 5.26 -31.46 11.17
CA ASP A 68 6.34 -32.25 10.58
C ASP A 68 6.01 -32.64 9.12
N GLY A 69 6.37 -31.76 8.18
CA GLY A 69 6.15 -31.95 6.74
C GLY A 69 7.30 -32.72 6.06
N LEU A 70 7.01 -33.34 4.92
CA LEU A 70 7.98 -34.07 4.10
C LEU A 70 9.25 -33.26 3.86
N LEU A 71 10.38 -33.76 4.37
CA LEU A 71 11.69 -33.12 4.23
C LEU A 71 12.10 -33.00 2.76
N THR A 72 12.59 -31.83 2.37
CA THR A 72 13.18 -31.62 1.04
C THR A 72 14.46 -32.44 0.92
N SER A 73 14.87 -32.78 -0.30
CA SER A 73 16.12 -33.51 -0.53
C SER A 73 17.34 -32.81 0.11
N LEU A 74 17.33 -31.46 0.16
CA LEU A 74 18.38 -30.69 0.83
C LEU A 74 18.33 -30.84 2.35
N GLU A 75 17.15 -30.86 2.98
CA GLU A 75 17.02 -31.11 4.43
C GLU A 75 17.30 -32.57 4.79
N VAL A 76 16.97 -33.53 3.92
CA VAL A 76 17.37 -34.94 4.10
C VAL A 76 18.90 -35.05 4.03
N LEU A 77 19.54 -34.44 3.02
CA LEU A 77 21.00 -34.43 2.89
C LEU A 77 21.69 -33.66 4.02
N LEU A 78 21.13 -32.54 4.49
CA LEU A 78 21.61 -31.82 5.67
C LEU A 78 21.42 -32.62 6.95
N ARG A 79 20.30 -33.34 7.11
CA ARG A 79 20.04 -34.22 8.25
C ARG A 79 20.99 -35.41 8.27
N GLU A 80 21.20 -36.07 7.14
CA GLU A 80 22.23 -37.11 6.95
C GLU A 80 23.63 -36.56 7.27
N TYR A 81 24.00 -35.40 6.71
CA TYR A 81 25.28 -34.73 6.94
C TYR A 81 25.49 -34.34 8.41
N LEU A 82 24.46 -33.82 9.07
CA LEU A 82 24.49 -33.48 10.49
C LEU A 82 24.52 -34.73 11.37
N GLN A 83 23.77 -35.79 11.07
CA GLN A 83 23.83 -37.08 11.77
C GLN A 83 25.17 -37.80 11.59
N LEU A 84 25.84 -37.61 10.46
CA LEU A 84 27.23 -38.04 10.24
C LEU A 84 28.24 -37.22 11.05
N ARG A 85 27.90 -35.97 11.39
CA ARG A 85 28.73 -35.03 12.16
C ARG A 85 28.48 -35.11 13.68
N GLU A 86 27.27 -35.49 14.08
CA GLU A 86 26.78 -35.64 15.45
C GLU A 86 26.79 -37.10 15.91
N LYS A 87 27.79 -37.88 15.47
CA LYS A 87 28.22 -39.11 16.17
C LYS A 87 29.37 -38.81 17.13
N PRO A 88 29.11 -38.33 18.36
CA PRO A 88 30.07 -38.54 19.44
C PRO A 88 30.15 -40.04 19.75
N SER A 89 31.33 -40.46 20.17
CA SER A 89 31.56 -41.78 20.75
C SER A 89 30.56 -42.10 21.86
N GLU A 90 30.20 -43.39 21.96
CA GLU A 90 29.34 -43.96 22.99
C GLU A 90 29.80 -43.60 24.43
N HIS A 91 28.87 -43.34 25.37
CA HIS A 91 28.79 -43.99 26.72
C HIS A 91 27.70 -43.42 27.68
N VAL A 92 26.58 -44.16 27.81
CA VAL A 92 25.92 -44.68 29.04
C VAL A 92 25.83 -43.86 30.37
N ALA A 93 24.61 -43.32 30.67
CA ALA A 93 23.80 -43.38 31.93
C ALA A 93 24.30 -42.76 33.30
N PRO A 94 23.52 -42.75 34.42
CA PRO A 94 22.22 -42.04 34.67
C PRO A 94 22.04 -41.38 36.10
N ALA A 95 20.82 -40.89 36.43
CA ALA A 95 20.27 -40.49 37.76
C ALA A 95 20.73 -39.10 38.36
N GLU A 96 20.09 -38.43 39.34
CA GLU A 96 19.01 -38.77 40.31
C GLU A 96 18.22 -37.53 40.85
N VAL A 97 17.23 -37.80 41.71
CA VAL A 97 16.08 -37.04 42.28
C VAL A 97 16.40 -36.17 43.54
N THR A 98 15.63 -35.10 43.85
CA THR A 98 15.01 -34.74 45.19
C THR A 98 14.55 -33.26 45.36
N ALA A 99 13.72 -32.97 46.38
CA ALA A 99 13.13 -31.67 46.83
C ALA A 99 13.12 -31.63 48.40
N PRO A 100 12.32 -30.86 49.21
CA PRO A 100 11.55 -29.59 49.07
C PRO A 100 11.65 -28.62 50.34
N SER A 101 10.64 -27.74 50.57
CA SER A 101 10.24 -27.02 51.84
C SER A 101 10.97 -25.70 52.23
N ASP A 102 10.44 -24.71 53.01
CA ASP A 102 9.17 -24.51 53.77
C ASP A 102 8.85 -22.98 54.03
N ALA A 103 7.72 -22.63 54.68
CA ALA A 103 7.23 -21.25 55.02
C ALA A 103 7.47 -20.87 56.54
N PRO A 104 6.78 -19.92 57.28
CA PRO A 104 5.76 -18.87 56.98
C PRO A 104 5.81 -17.52 57.83
N SER A 105 4.76 -16.67 57.70
CA SER A 105 4.07 -15.84 58.76
C SER A 105 4.20 -14.28 58.86
N SER A 106 3.14 -13.64 59.41
CA SER A 106 2.79 -12.18 59.48
C SER A 106 2.93 -11.62 60.94
N PRO A 107 2.28 -10.53 61.50
CA PRO A 107 1.19 -9.58 61.11
C PRO A 107 1.50 -8.09 61.54
N PRO A 108 0.62 -7.17 62.07
CA PRO A 108 -0.86 -6.97 62.07
C PRO A 108 -1.37 -5.53 61.72
N SER A 109 -2.70 -5.33 61.82
CA SER A 109 -3.47 -4.10 61.49
C SER A 109 -4.14 -3.39 62.71
N THR A 110 -4.55 -2.11 62.59
CA THR A 110 -5.68 -1.54 63.39
C THR A 110 -6.54 -0.49 62.62
N ARG A 111 -7.78 -0.25 63.08
CA ARG A 111 -8.84 0.61 62.47
C ARG A 111 -9.28 1.75 63.41
N ARG A 112 -9.74 2.89 62.89
CA ARG A 112 -10.99 3.58 63.35
C ARG A 112 -11.52 4.70 62.43
N ARG A 113 -12.83 5.03 62.60
CA ARG A 113 -13.70 5.90 61.75
C ARG A 113 -13.79 7.35 62.27
N ARG A 114 -14.09 8.34 61.39
CA ARG A 114 -15.31 9.22 61.48
C ARG A 114 -15.52 10.28 60.35
N ARG A 115 -16.73 10.25 59.76
CA ARG A 115 -17.62 11.31 59.18
C ARG A 115 -17.09 12.67 58.63
N LYS A 116 -17.42 12.89 57.33
CA LYS A 116 -18.01 14.09 56.64
C LYS A 116 -17.81 15.51 57.23
N VAL A 117 -17.27 16.41 56.40
CA VAL A 117 -17.74 17.80 56.19
C VAL A 117 -17.65 18.13 54.69
N SER A 118 -18.64 18.85 54.14
CA SER A 118 -18.64 19.37 52.77
C SER A 118 -18.00 20.76 52.68
N ARG A 119 -17.14 21.01 51.69
CA ARG A 119 -16.85 22.37 51.24
C ARG A 119 -16.65 22.38 49.72
N ARG A 120 -17.49 23.13 49.03
CA ARG A 120 -17.40 23.39 47.59
C ARG A 120 -16.34 24.47 47.39
N VAL A 121 -15.25 24.12 46.71
CA VAL A 121 -14.24 25.07 46.23
C VAL A 121 -14.15 24.83 44.73
N GLU A 122 -14.49 25.84 43.94
CA GLU A 122 -14.26 25.83 42.50
C GLU A 122 -12.80 26.21 42.27
N GLU A 123 -11.94 25.20 42.36
CA GLU A 123 -10.51 25.34 42.09
C GLU A 123 -10.31 25.27 40.57
N ARG A 124 -10.10 26.45 39.95
CA ARG A 124 -9.60 26.52 38.57
C ARG A 124 -8.15 26.04 38.55
N THR A 125 -7.97 24.74 38.37
CA THR A 125 -6.67 24.16 38.03
C THR A 125 -6.24 24.64 36.65
N GLU A 126 -5.16 25.41 36.57
CA GLU A 126 -4.45 25.58 35.30
C GLU A 126 -3.88 24.21 34.86
N PRO A 127 -3.86 23.87 33.55
CA PRO A 127 -3.46 22.54 33.13
C PRO A 127 -1.95 22.35 33.33
N THR A 128 -1.60 21.26 34.00
CA THR A 128 -0.29 20.97 34.59
C THR A 128 0.68 20.22 33.68
N SER A 129 0.22 19.71 32.54
CA SER A 129 1.06 19.14 31.48
C SER A 129 0.76 19.76 30.11
N PRO A 130 1.69 19.69 29.14
CA PRO A 130 1.44 20.12 27.75
C PRO A 130 0.22 19.43 27.15
N ILE A 131 0.13 18.11 27.37
CA ILE A 131 -0.98 17.25 26.95
C ILE A 131 -2.32 17.76 27.49
N GLU A 132 -2.43 18.13 28.77
CA GLU A 132 -3.67 18.70 29.32
C GLU A 132 -4.04 20.06 28.71
N ARG A 133 -3.07 20.88 28.27
CA ARG A 133 -3.33 22.15 27.55
C ARG A 133 -3.82 21.90 26.13
N GLU A 134 -3.26 20.92 25.43
CA GLU A 134 -3.65 20.52 24.08
C GLU A 134 -5.06 19.91 24.03
N LEU A 135 -5.38 19.09 25.02
CA LEU A 135 -6.72 18.50 25.17
C LEU A 135 -7.78 19.57 25.48
N ASP A 136 -7.40 20.66 26.17
CA ASP A 136 -8.25 21.83 26.37
C ASP A 136 -8.38 22.74 25.13
N LEU A 137 -7.47 22.62 24.14
CA LEU A 137 -7.63 23.21 22.80
C LEU A 137 -8.54 22.36 21.92
N LEU A 138 -8.44 21.02 21.99
CA LEU A 138 -9.38 20.10 21.32
C LEU A 138 -10.82 20.32 21.79
N ARG A 139 -11.06 20.47 23.10
CA ARG A 139 -12.36 20.84 23.67
C ARG A 139 -12.96 22.15 23.12
N LYS A 140 -12.12 23.04 22.58
CA LYS A 140 -12.52 24.34 22.02
C LYS A 140 -12.60 24.31 20.49
N SER A 141 -12.33 23.18 19.84
CA SER A 141 -12.40 23.01 18.40
C SER A 141 -13.84 22.87 17.91
N SER A 142 -14.47 24.01 17.58
CA SER A 142 -15.83 24.07 17.02
C SER A 142 -15.99 23.33 15.68
N LEU A 143 -14.88 23.01 15.00
CA LEU A 143 -14.86 22.32 13.72
C LEU A 143 -15.38 20.88 13.83
N ALA A 144 -15.00 20.14 14.89
CA ALA A 144 -15.47 18.77 15.07
C ALA A 144 -17.00 18.71 15.22
N GLU A 145 -17.56 19.56 16.10
CA GLU A 145 -19.02 19.66 16.32
C GLU A 145 -19.80 20.08 15.06
N THR A 146 -19.17 20.85 14.16
CA THR A 146 -19.76 21.32 12.91
C THR A 146 -19.96 20.19 11.90
N TRP A 147 -18.97 19.30 11.75
CA TRP A 147 -19.02 18.20 10.79
C TRP A 147 -19.88 17.03 11.25
N VAL A 148 -19.97 16.78 12.55
CA VAL A 148 -20.82 15.73 13.15
C VAL A 148 -22.29 15.94 12.82
N ARG A 149 -22.74 17.20 12.78
CA ARG A 149 -24.12 17.55 12.41
C ARG A 149 -24.44 17.38 10.92
N LYS A 150 -23.43 17.12 10.08
CA LYS A 150 -23.58 16.81 8.64
C LYS A 150 -23.53 15.30 8.34
N VAL A 151 -23.32 14.44 9.34
CA VAL A 151 -23.42 12.96 9.19
C VAL A 151 -24.80 12.62 8.64
N THR A 152 -24.85 12.00 7.46
CA THR A 152 -26.06 12.04 6.64
C THR A 152 -26.87 10.74 6.71
N VAL A 153 -26.21 9.57 6.63
CA VAL A 153 -26.81 8.21 6.74
C VAL A 153 -25.72 7.16 7.05
N SER A 154 -26.13 5.93 7.39
CA SER A 154 -25.23 4.76 7.38
C SER A 154 -24.69 4.48 5.97
N LEU A 155 -23.53 3.81 5.87
CA LEU A 155 -22.96 3.42 4.58
C LEU A 155 -23.84 2.40 3.85
N HIS A 156 -24.41 1.45 4.59
CA HIS A 156 -25.32 0.44 4.04
C HIS A 156 -26.53 1.10 3.36
N ASP A 157 -27.25 1.97 4.08
CA ASP A 157 -28.45 2.63 3.57
C ASP A 157 -28.13 3.62 2.44
N PHE A 158 -26.95 4.25 2.46
CA PHE A 158 -26.47 5.10 1.38
C PHE A 158 -26.26 4.33 0.07
N ILE A 159 -25.67 3.13 0.14
CA ILE A 159 -25.46 2.25 -1.02
C ILE A 159 -26.78 1.69 -1.53
N GLU A 160 -27.65 1.20 -0.64
CA GLU A 160 -28.99 0.73 -0.99
C GLU A 160 -29.81 1.81 -1.71
N GLY A 161 -29.76 3.06 -1.23
CA GLY A 161 -30.40 4.19 -1.88
C GLY A 161 -29.80 4.64 -3.22
N ARG A 162 -28.65 4.10 -3.66
CA ARG A 162 -27.87 4.57 -4.82
C ARG A 162 -27.35 3.48 -5.75
N GLY A 163 -28.09 2.39 -5.87
CA GLY A 163 -27.80 1.30 -6.82
C GLY A 163 -27.92 -0.09 -6.22
N GLY A 164 -28.01 -0.19 -4.89
CA GLY A 164 -28.12 -1.47 -4.20
C GLY A 164 -26.76 -2.10 -3.90
N MET A 165 -26.71 -2.91 -2.85
CA MET A 165 -25.52 -3.64 -2.43
C MET A 165 -24.96 -4.58 -3.49
N ASP A 166 -25.80 -5.09 -4.40
CA ASP A 166 -25.33 -5.99 -5.46
C ASP A 166 -24.55 -5.24 -6.56
N MET A 167 -24.97 -4.04 -6.96
CA MET A 167 -24.19 -3.19 -7.87
C MET A 167 -22.85 -2.80 -7.23
N PHE A 168 -22.87 -2.41 -5.95
CA PHE A 168 -21.64 -2.11 -5.19
C PHE A 168 -20.70 -3.32 -5.12
N ARG A 169 -21.21 -4.52 -4.83
CA ARG A 169 -20.41 -5.76 -4.81
C ARG A 169 -19.81 -6.05 -6.18
N THR A 170 -20.58 -5.93 -7.26
CA THR A 170 -20.09 -6.14 -8.62
C THR A 170 -18.97 -5.15 -8.97
N ILE A 171 -19.14 -3.87 -8.65
CA ILE A 171 -18.10 -2.85 -8.90
C ILE A 171 -16.84 -3.13 -8.07
N MET A 172 -16.99 -3.47 -6.79
CA MET A 172 -15.83 -3.70 -5.91
C MET A 172 -15.08 -5.00 -6.21
N PHE A 173 -15.78 -6.08 -6.57
CA PHE A 173 -15.23 -7.44 -6.59
C PHE A 173 -15.37 -8.19 -7.93
N GLY A 174 -16.08 -7.62 -8.91
CA GLY A 174 -16.50 -8.31 -10.13
C GLY A 174 -17.59 -9.34 -9.83
N GLY A 175 -17.63 -10.44 -10.59
CA GLY A 175 -18.50 -11.58 -10.31
C GLY A 175 -18.11 -12.43 -9.08
N ARG A 176 -17.17 -11.96 -8.23
CA ARG A 176 -16.60 -12.72 -7.10
C ARG A 176 -17.32 -12.41 -5.78
N SER A 177 -17.27 -13.38 -4.86
CA SER A 177 -17.79 -13.21 -3.50
C SER A 177 -16.71 -12.66 -2.55
N PRO A 178 -16.94 -11.58 -1.80
CA PRO A 178 -15.94 -10.96 -0.91
C PRO A 178 -15.72 -11.73 0.42
N LYS A 179 -16.08 -13.02 0.47
CA LYS A 179 -16.08 -13.82 1.71
C LYS A 179 -14.67 -14.05 2.28
N ASP A 180 -13.66 -14.02 1.41
CA ASP A 180 -12.27 -14.33 1.73
C ASP A 180 -11.35 -13.11 1.56
N LEU A 181 -11.87 -11.89 1.76
CA LEU A 181 -11.03 -10.70 1.97
C LEU A 181 -10.11 -10.95 3.18
N PRO A 182 -8.78 -10.99 3.00
CA PRO A 182 -7.86 -11.27 4.09
C PRO A 182 -7.85 -10.09 5.07
N ASP A 183 -7.66 -10.38 6.35
CA ASP A 183 -7.68 -9.36 7.40
C ASP A 183 -6.67 -8.24 7.11
N SER A 184 -5.52 -8.57 6.50
CA SER A 184 -4.49 -7.64 6.02
C SER A 184 -4.99 -6.56 5.06
N TRP A 185 -6.06 -6.82 4.27
CA TRP A 185 -6.64 -5.80 3.39
C TRP A 185 -7.21 -4.60 4.16
N TYR A 186 -7.64 -4.81 5.40
CA TYR A 186 -8.11 -3.77 6.30
C TYR A 186 -6.99 -3.13 7.14
N GLN A 187 -5.74 -3.54 6.96
CA GLN A 187 -4.61 -3.17 7.81
C GLN A 187 -3.53 -2.37 7.06
N SER A 188 -3.97 -1.47 6.17
CA SER A 188 -3.09 -0.48 5.56
C SER A 188 -2.72 0.60 6.57
N LEU A 189 -1.71 0.29 7.38
CA LEU A 189 -0.96 1.26 8.16
C LEU A 189 -0.34 2.32 7.24
N TYR A 190 -0.33 3.57 7.71
CA TYR A 190 0.65 4.56 7.30
C TYR A 190 1.60 4.72 8.47
N CYS A 191 2.84 4.23 8.35
CA CYS A 191 3.88 4.62 9.28
C CYS A 191 4.77 5.70 8.65
N MET A 192 5.09 6.72 9.44
CA MET A 192 6.26 7.56 9.17
C MET A 192 7.51 6.73 9.40
N ALA A 193 8.59 7.08 8.72
CA ALA A 193 9.83 6.35 8.85
C ALA A 193 11.00 7.36 8.78
N PHE A 194 11.99 7.31 9.72
CA PHE A 194 13.29 8.03 9.69
C PHE A 194 14.62 7.31 10.16
N TYR A 195 14.69 6.05 10.68
CA TYR A 195 15.97 5.27 10.81
C TYR A 195 15.87 3.70 10.81
N PRO A 196 16.55 2.92 9.93
CA PRO A 196 16.20 1.52 9.57
C PRO A 196 16.50 0.47 10.65
N SER A 197 15.54 -0.43 10.92
CA SER A 197 15.73 -1.44 11.98
C SER A 197 16.63 -2.63 11.56
N ARG A 198 17.90 -2.60 11.98
CA ARG A 198 18.68 -3.84 12.18
C ARG A 198 18.09 -4.65 13.34
N ARG A 199 17.04 -5.42 13.05
CA ARG A 199 16.28 -6.32 13.94
C ARG A 199 15.63 -5.63 15.14
N ARG A 200 14.31 -5.78 15.30
CA ARG A 200 13.80 -6.31 16.59
C ARG A 200 12.40 -6.92 16.60
N LYS A 201 12.28 -7.77 17.61
CA LYS A 201 11.13 -8.52 18.09
C LYS A 201 9.94 -7.61 18.42
N VAL A 202 8.75 -8.14 18.11
CA VAL A 202 7.45 -7.85 18.72
C VAL A 202 7.56 -7.30 20.16
N ALA A 203 7.13 -6.05 20.39
CA ALA A 203 6.38 -5.57 21.59
C ALA A 203 6.41 -4.03 21.78
N SER A 204 7.37 -3.28 21.22
CA SER A 204 7.53 -1.85 21.48
C SER A 204 7.11 -0.98 20.28
N TRP A 205 5.92 -0.38 20.37
CA TRP A 205 5.41 0.58 19.39
C TRP A 205 5.69 2.01 19.90
N GLY A 206 6.59 2.74 19.23
CA GLY A 206 7.02 4.09 19.64
C GLY A 206 7.33 4.98 18.45
N LEU A 207 7.02 6.28 18.58
CA LEU A 207 7.10 7.29 17.52
C LEU A 207 8.52 7.84 17.28
N GLU A 208 9.56 7.25 17.88
CA GLU A 208 10.78 7.98 18.20
C GLU A 208 11.91 7.93 17.14
N GLU A 209 12.06 6.87 16.30
CA GLU A 209 13.21 6.72 15.34
C GLU A 209 13.01 5.76 14.07
N PRO A 210 12.07 5.89 13.07
CA PRO A 210 11.53 4.69 12.34
C PRO A 210 12.17 4.00 11.05
N THR A 211 12.23 4.56 9.81
CA THR A 211 13.15 4.27 8.64
C THR A 211 13.46 5.42 7.61
N THR A 212 12.54 5.81 6.68
CA THR A 212 12.79 6.52 5.38
C THR A 212 12.34 8.01 5.26
N TRP A 213 11.49 8.35 4.26
CA TRP A 213 10.75 9.63 4.07
C TRP A 213 9.39 9.44 3.36
N GLY A 214 8.89 8.19 3.23
CA GLY A 214 7.64 7.87 2.53
C GLY A 214 6.67 7.05 3.37
N ILE A 215 5.52 6.73 2.78
CA ILE A 215 4.47 5.89 3.39
C ILE A 215 4.96 4.44 3.48
N HIS A 216 4.89 3.83 4.66
CA HIS A 216 5.13 2.40 4.88
C HIS A 216 3.83 1.63 5.08
N GLN A 217 3.64 0.56 4.31
CA GLN A 217 2.49 -0.34 4.39
C GLN A 217 2.80 -1.53 5.32
N GLY A 218 2.42 -1.43 6.59
CA GLY A 218 2.90 -2.34 7.63
C GLY A 218 2.31 -3.76 7.68
N GLU A 219 1.06 -3.97 7.26
CA GLU A 219 0.31 -5.25 7.48
C GLU A 219 -0.48 -5.70 6.23
N GLY A 220 -0.01 -5.34 5.02
CA GLY A 220 -0.63 -5.72 3.75
C GLY A 220 -1.82 -4.85 3.29
N GLY A 221 -2.55 -5.32 2.28
CA GLY A 221 -3.60 -4.57 1.56
C GLY A 221 -3.14 -4.00 0.21
N PRO A 222 -3.91 -3.09 -0.41
CA PRO A 222 -3.65 -2.64 -1.79
C PRO A 222 -2.57 -1.55 -1.82
N CYS A 223 -1.35 -1.90 -2.24
CA CYS A 223 -0.22 -0.97 -2.39
C CYS A 223 -0.46 0.12 -3.45
N GLY A 224 -1.30 -0.14 -4.47
CA GLY A 224 -1.62 0.81 -5.55
C GLY A 224 -2.13 2.18 -5.09
N PRO A 225 -3.25 2.27 -4.35
CA PRO A 225 -3.71 3.50 -3.70
C PRO A 225 -2.63 4.22 -2.87
N ILE A 226 -1.79 3.46 -2.16
CA ILE A 226 -0.68 4.01 -1.35
C ILE A 226 0.40 4.63 -2.25
N ALA A 227 0.78 3.95 -3.35
CA ALA A 227 1.74 4.45 -4.31
C ALA A 227 1.26 5.74 -5.01
N ILE A 228 -0.03 5.86 -5.35
CA ILE A 228 -0.60 7.11 -5.89
C ILE A 228 -0.48 8.24 -4.85
N LEU A 229 -0.86 8.00 -3.59
CA LEU A 229 -0.81 9.01 -2.54
C LEU A 229 0.64 9.43 -2.22
N GLN A 230 1.57 8.49 -2.18
CA GLN A 230 3.00 8.76 -2.05
C GLN A 230 3.50 9.61 -3.23
N GLY A 231 3.15 9.22 -4.46
CA GLY A 231 3.47 9.93 -5.70
C GLY A 231 3.04 11.40 -5.70
N ARG A 232 1.81 11.66 -5.26
CA ARG A 232 1.28 13.03 -5.07
C ARG A 232 1.96 13.77 -3.93
N ALA A 233 2.22 13.12 -2.79
CA ALA A 233 2.80 13.76 -1.62
C ALA A 233 4.23 14.26 -1.85
N ILE A 234 5.00 13.59 -2.71
CA ILE A 234 6.40 13.89 -3.02
C ILE A 234 6.66 15.37 -3.37
N ARG A 235 5.77 16.03 -4.12
CA ARG A 235 6.01 17.43 -4.52
C ARG A 235 5.92 18.43 -3.36
N PHE A 236 5.03 18.16 -2.41
CA PHE A 236 4.93 18.91 -1.15
C PHE A 236 6.11 18.61 -0.21
N MET A 237 6.63 17.37 -0.23
CA MET A 237 7.68 16.94 0.69
C MET A 237 9.11 17.27 0.21
N PHE A 238 9.41 17.14 -1.09
CA PHE A 238 10.77 17.26 -1.63
C PHE A 238 10.93 18.34 -2.72
N GLN A 239 9.85 18.71 -3.41
CA GLN A 239 9.90 19.68 -4.52
C GLN A 239 9.45 21.09 -4.10
N GLY A 240 9.18 21.29 -2.80
CA GLY A 240 8.89 22.60 -2.21
C GLY A 240 7.58 23.24 -2.68
N GLU A 241 6.63 22.45 -3.17
CA GLU A 241 5.28 22.96 -3.43
C GLU A 241 4.57 23.29 -2.10
N PRO A 242 3.83 24.43 -2.03
CA PRO A 242 3.07 24.77 -0.84
C PRO A 242 1.95 23.76 -0.62
N PRO A 243 1.73 23.29 0.63
CA PRO A 243 0.69 22.32 0.91
C PRO A 243 -0.70 22.92 0.71
N LEU A 244 -1.65 22.07 0.33
CA LEU A 244 -3.05 22.44 0.12
C LEU A 244 -3.90 22.26 1.38
N VAL A 245 -3.47 21.37 2.27
CA VAL A 245 -4.12 21.07 3.56
C VAL A 245 -3.15 21.39 4.69
N GLU A 246 -3.63 22.11 5.70
CA GLU A 246 -2.82 22.49 6.85
C GLU A 246 -2.81 21.42 7.94
N VAL A 247 -1.73 21.35 8.71
CA VAL A 247 -1.71 20.53 9.93
C VAL A 247 -2.68 21.13 10.95
N SER A 248 -3.57 20.31 11.49
CA SER A 248 -4.50 20.74 12.53
C SER A 248 -3.75 21.17 13.80
N PRO A 249 -4.28 22.11 14.60
CA PRO A 249 -3.62 22.52 15.85
C PRO A 249 -3.35 21.37 16.83
N PHE A 250 -4.14 20.29 16.77
CA PHE A 250 -3.93 19.07 17.55
C PHE A 250 -2.76 18.24 17.03
N ALA A 251 -2.76 17.92 15.73
CA ALA A 251 -1.65 17.18 15.13
C ALA A 251 -0.34 17.97 15.23
N ASP A 252 -0.41 19.30 15.12
CA ASP A 252 0.77 20.18 15.22
C ASP A 252 1.38 20.20 16.63
N ALA A 253 0.55 20.22 17.67
CA ALA A 253 1.02 20.17 19.05
C ALA A 253 1.58 18.79 19.42
N LEU A 254 0.93 17.71 18.95
CA LEU A 254 1.43 16.35 19.05
C LEU A 254 2.79 16.19 18.33
N ILE A 255 2.92 16.72 17.11
CA ILE A 255 4.18 16.77 16.35
C ILE A 255 5.23 17.54 17.13
N SER A 256 4.93 18.76 17.59
CA SER A 256 5.87 19.63 18.31
C SER A 256 6.38 19.03 19.62
N THR A 257 5.62 18.11 20.23
CA THR A 257 6.01 17.37 21.43
C THR A 257 6.96 16.19 21.12
N ILE A 258 6.86 15.59 19.93
CA ILE A 258 7.54 14.34 19.57
C ILE A 258 8.76 14.58 18.67
N ASN A 259 8.64 15.51 17.73
CA ASN A 259 9.69 15.87 16.78
C ASN A 259 9.72 17.41 16.62
N PRO A 260 10.71 18.10 17.23
CA PRO A 260 10.83 19.55 17.12
C PRO A 260 11.30 20.02 15.74
N ASP A 261 11.80 19.12 14.89
CA ASP A 261 12.12 19.44 13.50
C ASP A 261 10.85 19.40 12.64
N ASN A 262 10.72 20.36 11.72
CA ASN A 262 9.50 20.61 10.93
C ASN A 262 9.12 19.46 9.96
N THR A 263 9.87 18.37 9.96
CA THR A 263 9.77 17.22 9.05
C THR A 263 8.42 16.49 9.15
N LEU A 264 7.91 16.22 10.37
CA LEU A 264 6.60 15.57 10.49
C LEU A 264 5.47 16.47 10.00
N ARG A 265 5.59 17.79 10.22
CA ARG A 265 4.61 18.77 9.72
C ARG A 265 4.53 18.68 8.20
N ILE A 266 5.67 18.71 7.52
CA ILE A 266 5.78 18.60 6.06
C ILE A 266 5.19 17.28 5.55
N TYR A 267 5.46 16.16 6.22
CA TYR A 267 4.88 14.86 5.87
C TYR A 267 3.34 14.87 6.01
N VAL A 268 2.80 15.30 7.15
CA VAL A 268 1.35 15.38 7.38
C VAL A 268 0.69 16.32 6.35
N GLN A 269 1.25 17.50 6.13
CA GLN A 269 0.81 18.42 5.08
C GLN A 269 0.83 17.77 3.70
N GLY A 270 1.89 17.04 3.33
CA GLY A 270 2.03 16.37 2.04
C GLY A 270 1.02 15.23 1.82
N ILE A 271 0.90 14.30 2.78
CA ILE A 271 -0.07 13.20 2.70
C ILE A 271 -1.51 13.72 2.66
N MET A 272 -1.86 14.68 3.52
CA MET A 272 -3.21 15.21 3.55
C MET A 272 -3.55 16.05 2.31
N SER A 273 -2.56 16.73 1.72
CA SER A 273 -2.70 17.39 0.42
C SER A 273 -2.90 16.37 -0.71
N ALA A 274 -2.14 15.26 -0.72
CA ALA A 274 -2.34 14.17 -1.69
C ALA A 274 -3.73 13.52 -1.61
N ILE A 275 -4.25 13.29 -0.39
CA ILE A 275 -5.63 12.80 -0.17
C ILE A 275 -6.65 13.81 -0.72
N TYR A 276 -6.48 15.10 -0.40
CA TYR A 276 -7.33 16.17 -0.89
C TYR A 276 -7.34 16.27 -2.42
N GLU A 277 -6.17 16.22 -3.06
CA GLU A 277 -6.06 16.26 -4.52
C GLU A 277 -6.69 15.05 -5.20
N THR A 278 -6.60 13.88 -4.57
CA THR A 278 -7.28 12.68 -5.05
C THR A 278 -8.80 12.91 -5.16
N PHE A 279 -9.42 13.57 -4.17
CA PHE A 279 -10.82 14.00 -4.30
C PHE A 279 -11.03 15.12 -5.34
N MET A 280 -10.11 16.08 -5.48
CA MET A 280 -10.19 17.13 -6.49
C MET A 280 -10.19 16.58 -7.93
N VAL A 281 -9.44 15.51 -8.19
CA VAL A 281 -9.42 14.85 -9.50
C VAL A 281 -10.82 14.32 -9.87
N LEU A 282 -11.56 13.74 -8.92
CA LEU A 282 -12.94 13.28 -9.17
C LEU A 282 -13.91 14.44 -9.46
N LEU A 283 -13.73 15.61 -8.84
CA LEU A 283 -14.54 16.80 -9.15
C LEU A 283 -14.41 17.19 -10.64
N ARG A 284 -13.20 17.09 -11.21
CA ARG A 284 -12.95 17.35 -12.65
C ARG A 284 -13.71 16.39 -13.57
N THR A 285 -14.17 15.23 -13.06
CA THR A 285 -14.95 14.23 -13.81
C THR A 285 -16.46 14.39 -13.71
N GLY A 286 -16.95 15.40 -12.96
CA GLY A 286 -18.37 15.73 -12.84
C GLY A 286 -19.06 15.25 -11.56
N ALA A 287 -18.31 14.84 -10.53
CA ALA A 287 -18.88 14.52 -9.22
C ALA A 287 -19.59 15.77 -8.62
N PRO A 288 -20.84 15.67 -8.13
CA PRO A 288 -21.60 16.82 -7.63
C PRO A 288 -21.16 17.30 -6.24
N CYS A 289 -20.53 16.42 -5.47
CA CYS A 289 -20.04 16.62 -4.11
C CYS A 289 -19.13 15.45 -3.71
N PHE A 290 -18.39 15.58 -2.62
CA PHE A 290 -17.54 14.52 -2.08
C PHE A 290 -18.34 13.68 -1.06
N TYR A 291 -18.29 12.36 -1.19
CA TYR A 291 -18.81 11.44 -0.19
C TYR A 291 -17.64 10.82 0.57
N ILE A 292 -17.55 11.09 1.87
CA ILE A 292 -16.49 10.58 2.74
C ILE A 292 -17.07 9.52 3.67
N VAL A 293 -16.51 8.33 3.61
CA VAL A 293 -16.84 7.20 4.46
C VAL A 293 -16.00 7.26 5.73
N LEU A 294 -16.67 7.19 6.88
CA LEU A 294 -16.04 7.26 8.20
C LEU A 294 -16.64 6.17 9.11
N PRO A 295 -15.88 5.57 10.03
CA PRO A 295 -16.42 4.70 11.07
C PRO A 295 -17.52 5.43 11.84
N ALA A 296 -18.66 4.80 12.16
CA ALA A 296 -19.79 5.43 12.83
C ALA A 296 -19.46 5.91 14.26
N THR A 297 -18.40 5.37 14.86
CA THR A 297 -17.80 5.93 16.07
C THR A 297 -17.43 7.42 15.89
N TYR A 298 -17.24 7.90 14.66
CA TYR A 298 -17.14 9.32 14.31
C TYR A 298 -18.22 10.20 14.96
N SER A 299 -19.49 9.76 15.00
CA SER A 299 -20.56 10.51 15.69
C SER A 299 -20.54 10.37 17.21
N GLU A 300 -19.97 9.29 17.75
CA GLU A 300 -19.88 9.02 19.19
C GLU A 300 -18.64 9.68 19.84
N LEU A 301 -17.58 9.88 19.06
CA LEU A 301 -16.28 10.37 19.51
C LEU A 301 -16.28 11.84 19.93
N THR A 302 -17.23 12.62 19.42
CA THR A 302 -17.16 14.08 19.36
C THR A 302 -17.82 14.82 20.51
N HIS A 303 -18.27 14.12 21.55
CA HIS A 303 -18.62 14.74 22.82
C HIS A 303 -18.19 13.90 24.02
N ASP A 304 -18.66 12.65 24.09
CA ASP A 304 -18.42 11.81 25.26
C ASP A 304 -17.03 11.16 25.24
N ALA A 305 -16.56 10.62 24.11
CA ALA A 305 -15.25 9.95 24.10
C ALA A 305 -14.07 10.91 24.31
N LEU A 306 -14.12 12.12 23.73
CA LEU A 306 -13.18 13.20 24.06
C LEU A 306 -13.30 13.65 25.52
N THR A 307 -14.44 13.47 26.18
CA THR A 307 -14.61 13.84 27.60
C THR A 307 -14.19 12.71 28.56
N ASP A 308 -14.36 11.44 28.17
CA ASP A 308 -13.98 10.26 28.95
C ASP A 308 -12.51 9.90 28.81
N VAL A 309 -11.88 10.07 27.63
CA VAL A 309 -10.40 10.08 27.50
C VAL A 309 -9.75 11.16 28.37
N LEU A 310 -10.53 12.14 28.84
CA LEU A 310 -10.11 13.19 29.76
C LEU A 310 -10.59 13.00 31.20
N ARG A 311 -11.17 11.85 31.53
CA ARG A 311 -11.69 11.50 32.86
C ARG A 311 -11.26 10.14 33.38
N THR A 312 -10.87 9.21 32.51
CA THR A 312 -10.40 7.89 32.88
C THR A 312 -8.99 7.62 32.36
N ASP A 313 -8.17 6.93 33.15
CA ASP A 313 -6.84 6.43 32.79
C ASP A 313 -6.84 5.39 31.64
N THR A 314 -7.98 5.22 30.95
CA THR A 314 -8.08 4.51 29.67
C THR A 314 -7.10 5.11 28.68
N PRO A 315 -6.04 4.40 28.27
CA PRO A 315 -5.05 4.97 27.38
C PRO A 315 -5.69 5.37 26.05
N LEU A 316 -5.22 6.47 25.43
CA LEU A 316 -5.65 6.93 24.10
C LEU A 316 -5.70 5.78 23.06
N GLN A 317 -4.79 4.81 23.24
CA GLN A 317 -4.71 3.54 22.54
C GLN A 317 -6.01 2.73 22.50
N GLU A 318 -6.80 2.67 23.58
CA GLU A 318 -8.02 1.86 23.64
C GLU A 318 -9.17 2.52 22.89
N LEU A 319 -9.26 3.87 22.91
CA LEU A 319 -10.24 4.59 22.12
C LEU A 319 -9.94 4.46 20.62
N VAL A 320 -8.69 4.65 20.20
CA VAL A 320 -8.34 4.59 18.77
C VAL A 320 -8.47 3.18 18.20
N MET A 321 -8.27 2.13 19.01
CA MET A 321 -8.60 0.75 18.61
C MET A 321 -10.09 0.59 18.24
N ARG A 322 -11.01 1.38 18.82
CA ARG A 322 -12.44 1.36 18.44
C ARG A 322 -12.75 2.08 17.12
N ILE A 323 -11.86 2.96 16.65
CA ILE A 323 -12.01 3.71 15.39
C ILE A 323 -11.60 2.86 14.19
N GLY A 324 -10.55 2.03 14.35
CA GLY A 324 -9.89 1.35 13.24
C GLY A 324 -10.23 -0.13 13.01
N ALA A 325 -10.72 -0.85 14.03
CA ALA A 325 -10.74 -2.33 14.01
C ALA A 325 -11.90 -2.98 13.22
N ASP A 326 -12.92 -2.22 12.82
CA ASP A 326 -14.07 -2.80 12.11
C ASP A 326 -13.78 -2.99 10.61
N MET A 327 -13.96 -4.22 10.12
CA MET A 327 -13.88 -4.54 8.70
C MET A 327 -15.01 -3.85 7.94
N LEU A 328 -14.69 -2.81 7.15
CA LEU A 328 -15.63 -1.98 6.39
C LEU A 328 -16.72 -2.78 5.67
N ILE A 329 -16.32 -3.76 4.84
CA ILE A 329 -17.21 -4.58 4.01
C ILE A 329 -18.14 -5.48 4.83
N ARG A 330 -17.73 -5.89 6.04
CA ARG A 330 -18.52 -6.77 6.93
C ARG A 330 -19.38 -6.00 7.94
N ASN A 331 -19.09 -4.72 8.17
CA ASN A 331 -19.70 -3.90 9.23
C ASN A 331 -20.20 -2.55 8.70
N MET A 332 -20.76 -2.50 7.48
CA MET A 332 -21.13 -1.23 6.83
C MET A 332 -22.11 -0.37 7.64
N ASP A 333 -22.97 -0.96 8.47
CA ASP A 333 -23.86 -0.22 9.39
C ASP A 333 -23.08 0.55 10.48
N ARG A 334 -21.85 0.12 10.76
CA ARG A 334 -20.88 0.78 11.65
C ARG A 334 -19.98 1.77 10.90
N PHE A 335 -20.37 2.17 9.69
CA PHE A 335 -19.77 3.27 8.94
C PHE A 335 -20.89 4.24 8.50
N VAL A 336 -20.53 5.51 8.35
CA VAL A 336 -21.42 6.59 7.92
C VAL A 336 -20.84 7.30 6.71
N VAL A 337 -21.73 7.91 5.92
CA VAL A 337 -21.34 8.77 4.80
C VAL A 337 -21.56 10.23 5.20
N LEU A 338 -20.52 11.04 5.01
CA LEU A 338 -20.54 12.49 5.10
C LEU A 338 -20.56 13.08 3.68
N CYS A 339 -21.56 13.89 3.38
CA CYS A 339 -21.64 14.67 2.14
C CYS A 339 -20.94 16.03 2.32
N ILE A 340 -19.97 16.35 1.46
CA ILE A 340 -19.27 17.63 1.43
C ILE A 340 -19.46 18.30 0.06
N GLU A 341 -20.13 19.46 0.05
CA GLU A 341 -20.59 20.11 -1.18
C GLU A 341 -19.57 21.09 -1.80
N THR A 342 -18.56 21.56 -1.06
CA THR A 342 -17.62 22.59 -1.55
C THR A 342 -16.16 22.22 -1.32
N GLU A 343 -15.28 22.74 -2.19
CA GLU A 343 -13.83 22.59 -2.07
C GLU A 343 -13.28 23.12 -0.74
N ALA A 344 -13.74 24.30 -0.31
CA ALA A 344 -13.29 24.94 0.94
C ALA A 344 -13.71 24.12 2.18
N ASP A 345 -14.90 23.55 2.14
CA ASP A 345 -15.41 22.62 3.14
C ASP A 345 -14.56 21.34 3.21
N LEU A 346 -14.20 20.75 2.05
CA LEU A 346 -13.33 19.58 1.99
C LEU A 346 -11.93 19.88 2.53
N ARG A 347 -11.35 21.02 2.14
CA ARG A 347 -10.03 21.47 2.64
C ARG A 347 -10.03 21.62 4.15
N THR A 348 -11.12 22.20 4.69
CA THR A 348 -11.34 22.35 6.14
C THR A 348 -11.48 20.99 6.83
N PHE A 349 -12.20 20.05 6.23
CA PHE A 349 -12.36 18.70 6.75
C PHE A 349 -11.04 17.91 6.74
N CYS A 350 -10.25 17.98 5.65
CA CYS A 350 -8.92 17.39 5.58
C CYS A 350 -7.92 18.06 6.57
N SER A 351 -8.13 19.34 6.89
CA SER A 351 -7.38 20.07 7.93
C SER A 351 -7.85 19.75 9.36
N SER A 352 -8.84 18.87 9.55
CA SER A 352 -9.36 18.53 10.87
C SER A 352 -8.47 17.50 11.58
N GLY A 353 -8.19 17.74 12.87
CA GLY A 353 -7.32 16.84 13.65
C GLY A 353 -7.87 15.43 13.82
N PHE A 354 -9.19 15.25 13.71
CA PHE A 354 -9.80 13.93 13.70
C PHE A 354 -9.47 13.17 12.40
N TYR A 355 -9.70 13.76 11.23
CA TYR A 355 -9.47 13.06 9.96
C TYR A 355 -7.98 12.81 9.73
N GLN A 356 -7.12 13.74 10.14
CA GLN A 356 -5.66 13.55 10.19
C GLN A 356 -5.28 12.41 11.13
N ALA A 357 -5.85 12.34 12.33
CA ALA A 357 -5.60 11.22 13.25
C ALA A 357 -6.10 9.88 12.69
N TYR A 358 -7.24 9.83 11.97
CA TYR A 358 -7.74 8.60 11.35
C TYR A 358 -6.84 8.14 10.18
N ALA A 359 -6.34 9.08 9.37
CA ALA A 359 -5.45 8.82 8.25
C ALA A 359 -4.04 8.39 8.68
N LEU A 360 -3.50 8.96 9.76
CA LEU A 360 -2.08 8.90 10.11
C LEU A 360 -1.81 8.09 11.39
N PHE A 361 -2.75 7.26 11.84
CA PHE A 361 -2.55 6.47 13.04
C PHE A 361 -1.65 5.26 12.82
N MET A 362 -0.71 5.03 13.75
CA MET A 362 0.22 3.90 13.71
C MET A 362 -0.38 2.56 14.16
N ARG A 363 -1.70 2.38 14.06
CA ARG A 363 -2.36 1.06 14.23
C ARG A 363 -3.31 0.84 13.06
N ALA A 364 -3.44 -0.42 12.68
CA ALA A 364 -4.30 -0.84 11.59
C ALA A 364 -5.68 -0.18 11.69
N SER A 365 -6.08 0.48 10.60
CA SER A 365 -7.34 1.19 10.52
C SER A 365 -7.99 0.92 9.17
N SER A 366 -9.30 0.99 9.16
CA SER A 366 -10.13 0.95 7.96
C SER A 366 -9.91 2.12 6.99
N PHE A 367 -8.90 3.00 7.17
CA PHE A 367 -8.75 4.24 6.41
C PHE A 367 -8.60 4.04 4.90
N ILE A 368 -7.66 3.19 4.43
CA ILE A 368 -7.52 2.92 2.98
C ILE A 368 -8.81 2.34 2.39
N PRO A 369 -9.43 1.29 2.97
CA PRO A 369 -10.75 0.82 2.55
C PRO A 369 -11.81 1.94 2.50
N SER A 370 -11.90 2.77 3.54
CA SER A 370 -12.85 3.88 3.61
C SER A 370 -12.57 4.93 2.54
N LEU A 371 -11.31 5.26 2.26
CA LEU A 371 -10.92 6.20 1.20
C LEU A 371 -11.26 5.63 -0.19
N VAL A 372 -10.98 4.35 -0.44
CA VAL A 372 -11.39 3.67 -1.68
C VAL A 372 -12.90 3.77 -1.88
N VAL A 373 -13.70 3.41 -0.87
CA VAL A 373 -15.18 3.49 -0.98
C VAL A 373 -15.64 4.96 -1.07
N SER A 374 -14.97 5.91 -0.41
CA SER A 374 -15.27 7.35 -0.54
C SER A 374 -15.14 7.83 -1.99
N LEU A 375 -14.07 7.43 -2.68
CA LEU A 375 -13.85 7.79 -4.08
C LEU A 375 -14.84 7.06 -5.01
N VAL A 376 -15.13 5.78 -4.75
CA VAL A 376 -16.16 5.01 -5.48
C VAL A 376 -17.54 5.67 -5.36
N LEU A 377 -17.93 6.11 -4.16
CA LEU A 377 -19.20 6.81 -3.96
C LEU A 377 -19.20 8.21 -4.57
N THR A 378 -18.07 8.93 -4.50
CA THR A 378 -17.88 10.27 -5.10
C THR A 378 -17.97 10.23 -6.63
N ARG A 379 -17.38 9.22 -7.28
CA ARG A 379 -17.56 8.95 -8.72
C ARG A 379 -18.92 8.34 -9.03
N SER A 380 -19.59 7.76 -8.04
CA SER A 380 -20.87 7.06 -8.07
C SER A 380 -20.86 5.69 -8.76
N LEU A 381 -21.66 4.77 -8.22
CA LEU A 381 -21.76 3.40 -8.73
C LEU A 381 -22.27 3.35 -10.18
N ALA A 382 -23.26 4.18 -10.49
CA ALA A 382 -23.84 4.24 -11.83
C ALA A 382 -22.83 4.69 -12.89
N GLN A 383 -22.04 5.73 -12.64
CA GLN A 383 -21.05 6.21 -13.61
C GLN A 383 -19.87 5.23 -13.74
N ILE A 384 -19.44 4.57 -12.65
CA ILE A 384 -18.41 3.52 -12.75
C ILE A 384 -18.91 2.37 -13.65
N GLN A 385 -20.14 1.90 -13.42
CA GLN A 385 -20.71 0.78 -14.18
C GLN A 385 -21.04 1.12 -15.64
N THR A 386 -21.39 2.37 -15.97
CA THR A 386 -21.92 2.73 -17.31
C THR A 386 -21.00 3.62 -18.15
N GLU A 387 -20.09 4.37 -17.54
CA GLU A 387 -19.15 5.24 -18.25
C GLU A 387 -17.71 4.69 -18.23
N ASP A 388 -17.26 4.19 -17.08
CA ASP A 388 -15.83 3.92 -16.84
C ASP A 388 -15.41 2.47 -17.14
N PHE A 389 -16.21 1.49 -16.68
CA PHE A 389 -15.99 0.07 -17.01
C PHE A 389 -16.23 -0.17 -18.51
N GLY A 390 -15.46 -1.10 -19.08
CA GLY A 390 -15.65 -1.58 -20.46
C GLY A 390 -16.79 -2.60 -20.57
N GLU A 391 -16.88 -3.24 -21.72
CA GLU A 391 -17.91 -4.27 -21.99
C GLU A 391 -17.69 -5.60 -21.23
N ASP A 392 -16.57 -5.76 -20.51
CA ASP A 392 -16.32 -6.93 -19.68
C ASP A 392 -17.16 -6.89 -18.39
N THR A 393 -18.17 -7.76 -18.36
CA THR A 393 -19.09 -7.92 -17.23
C THR A 393 -18.46 -8.46 -15.93
N ASN A 394 -17.18 -8.85 -15.93
CA ASN A 394 -16.49 -9.38 -14.75
C ASN A 394 -15.42 -8.43 -14.17
N THR A 395 -15.30 -7.20 -14.69
CA THR A 395 -14.42 -6.16 -14.14
C THR A 395 -14.81 -5.81 -12.69
N GLY A 396 -13.80 -5.61 -11.84
CA GLY A 396 -13.98 -5.19 -10.46
C GLY A 396 -12.72 -4.55 -9.89
N LEU A 397 -12.90 -3.52 -9.05
CA LEU A 397 -11.84 -2.66 -8.53
C LEU A 397 -10.77 -3.40 -7.69
N LEU A 398 -11.12 -4.55 -7.13
CA LEU A 398 -10.23 -5.45 -6.42
C LEU A 398 -10.11 -6.77 -7.19
N ASN A 399 -8.87 -7.21 -7.44
CA ASN A 399 -8.58 -8.39 -8.25
C ASN A 399 -8.75 -9.72 -7.45
N THR A 400 -8.38 -10.86 -8.05
CA THR A 400 -8.57 -12.20 -7.45
C THR A 400 -7.82 -12.42 -6.12
N TYR A 401 -6.78 -11.63 -5.85
CA TYR A 401 -6.03 -11.63 -4.60
C TYR A 401 -6.43 -10.48 -3.65
N ASN A 402 -7.44 -9.70 -4.04
CA ASN A 402 -7.86 -8.43 -3.43
C ASN A 402 -6.81 -7.30 -3.51
N ASN A 403 -5.83 -7.42 -4.41
CA ASN A 403 -4.94 -6.31 -4.77
C ASN A 403 -5.72 -5.30 -5.66
N ALA A 404 -5.19 -4.09 -5.80
CA ALA A 404 -5.78 -3.06 -6.65
C ALA A 404 -5.76 -3.48 -8.14
N SER A 405 -6.92 -3.41 -8.80
CA SER A 405 -7.02 -3.52 -10.26
C SER A 405 -6.58 -2.21 -10.92
N GLN A 406 -6.31 -2.25 -12.24
CA GLN A 406 -5.96 -1.04 -12.99
C GLN A 406 -7.09 0.01 -12.97
N GLU A 407 -8.35 -0.44 -12.93
CA GLU A 407 -9.51 0.42 -12.76
C GLU A 407 -9.49 1.19 -11.43
N LEU A 408 -9.08 0.55 -10.34
CA LEU A 408 -8.91 1.23 -9.04
C LEU A 408 -7.76 2.24 -9.08
N ILE A 409 -6.65 1.90 -9.73
CA ILE A 409 -5.56 2.85 -9.95
C ILE A 409 -6.03 4.04 -10.77
N ASN A 410 -6.73 3.81 -11.87
CA ASN A 410 -7.20 4.87 -12.77
C ASN A 410 -8.28 5.75 -12.10
N LEU A 411 -9.11 5.19 -11.21
CA LEU A 411 -10.00 5.97 -10.36
C LEU A 411 -9.23 6.93 -9.45
N PHE A 412 -8.12 6.50 -8.84
CA PHE A 412 -7.24 7.37 -8.06
C PHE A 412 -6.47 8.36 -8.95
N LEU A 413 -6.03 7.94 -10.14
CA LEU A 413 -5.13 8.70 -11.02
C LEU A 413 -5.85 9.79 -11.82
N GLN A 414 -6.98 9.46 -12.48
CA GLN A 414 -7.74 10.37 -13.34
C GLN A 414 -9.21 10.54 -12.92
N GLY A 415 -9.65 9.95 -11.81
CA GLY A 415 -11.03 10.08 -11.33
C GLY A 415 -12.05 9.22 -12.09
N ARG A 416 -11.59 8.34 -12.99
CA ARG A 416 -12.43 7.41 -13.76
C ARG A 416 -11.86 6.01 -13.67
N ALA A 417 -12.71 5.04 -13.37
CA ALA A 417 -12.33 3.65 -13.16
C ALA A 417 -12.11 2.86 -14.46
N THR A 418 -11.31 3.38 -15.39
CA THR A 418 -11.08 2.76 -16.71
C THR A 418 -10.03 1.64 -16.65
N GLY A 419 -10.16 0.61 -17.48
CA GLY A 419 -9.25 -0.55 -17.45
C GLY A 419 -7.88 -0.35 -18.11
N HIS A 420 -7.70 0.68 -18.96
CA HIS A 420 -6.51 0.81 -19.80
C HIS A 420 -5.77 2.14 -19.60
N LEU A 421 -4.51 2.14 -20.03
CA LEU A 421 -3.55 3.24 -19.84
C LEU A 421 -3.24 4.03 -21.12
N HIS A 422 -3.74 3.61 -22.28
CA HIS A 422 -3.61 4.35 -23.54
C HIS A 422 -4.37 5.69 -23.48
N ASP A 423 -4.03 6.65 -24.34
CA ASP A 423 -4.76 7.91 -24.42
C ASP A 423 -6.15 7.72 -25.04
N ARG A 424 -7.17 8.37 -24.45
CA ARG A 424 -8.56 8.37 -24.94
C ARG A 424 -9.16 6.96 -25.05
N ASP A 425 -10.33 6.88 -25.68
CA ASP A 425 -10.98 5.61 -25.99
C ASP A 425 -10.46 5.07 -27.32
N LEU A 426 -10.26 3.75 -27.40
CA LEU A 426 -9.97 3.04 -28.63
C LEU A 426 -11.20 2.21 -29.03
N ASP A 427 -11.70 2.42 -30.24
CA ASP A 427 -12.77 1.63 -30.84
C ASP A 427 -12.15 0.50 -31.69
N LEU A 428 -12.39 -0.74 -31.28
CA LEU A 428 -11.92 -1.96 -31.93
C LEU A 428 -13.11 -2.71 -32.55
N ASP A 429 -13.60 -2.18 -33.68
CA ASP A 429 -14.74 -2.73 -34.45
C ASP A 429 -16.03 -2.88 -33.61
N GLY A 430 -16.32 -1.84 -32.81
CA GLY A 430 -17.48 -1.77 -31.92
C GLY A 430 -17.17 -2.02 -30.45
N MET A 431 -16.04 -2.68 -30.13
CA MET A 431 -15.58 -2.85 -28.75
C MET A 431 -14.80 -1.61 -28.29
N VAL A 432 -15.33 -0.86 -27.32
CA VAL A 432 -14.68 0.36 -26.83
C VAL A 432 -13.78 0.08 -25.61
N LEU A 433 -12.47 0.20 -25.79
CA LEU A 433 -11.50 0.20 -24.69
C LEU A 433 -11.38 1.60 -24.10
N ARG A 434 -11.71 1.76 -22.82
CA ARG A 434 -11.62 3.03 -22.08
C ARG A 434 -10.20 3.26 -21.58
N GLY A 435 -9.63 4.44 -21.86
CA GLY A 435 -8.25 4.82 -21.50
C GLY A 435 -8.14 6.04 -20.59
N ILE A 436 -7.07 6.82 -20.75
CA ILE A 436 -6.75 8.06 -19.99
C ILE A 436 -7.14 9.30 -20.80
N TYR A 437 -8.04 10.13 -20.26
CA TYR A 437 -8.65 11.22 -21.04
C TYR A 437 -7.89 12.55 -21.05
N SER A 438 -7.03 12.80 -20.07
CA SER A 438 -6.27 14.04 -19.94
C SER A 438 -4.93 13.77 -19.27
N PRO A 439 -3.92 14.63 -19.47
CA PRO A 439 -2.70 14.60 -18.68
C PRO A 439 -2.99 14.41 -17.19
N THR A 440 -2.33 13.43 -16.59
CA THR A 440 -2.51 13.09 -15.17
C THR A 440 -1.48 13.85 -14.34
N ASP A 441 -1.81 14.15 -13.08
CA ASP A 441 -0.91 14.90 -12.19
C ASP A 441 0.31 14.08 -11.75
N LEU A 442 0.22 12.76 -11.93
CA LEU A 442 1.22 11.74 -11.66
C LEU A 442 1.36 10.87 -12.91
N GLY A 443 2.57 10.44 -13.25
CA GLY A 443 2.80 9.49 -14.34
C GLY A 443 2.57 8.03 -13.93
N PHE A 444 2.58 7.14 -14.91
CA PHE A 444 2.45 5.69 -14.73
C PHE A 444 3.41 4.94 -15.66
N LEU A 445 4.06 3.90 -15.13
CA LEU A 445 4.93 2.98 -15.87
C LEU A 445 4.58 1.53 -15.48
N SER A 446 4.73 0.58 -16.41
CA SER A 446 4.47 -0.83 -16.12
C SER A 446 5.44 -1.75 -16.84
N ILE A 447 5.86 -2.82 -16.16
CA ILE A 447 6.73 -3.84 -16.76
C ILE A 447 6.03 -4.53 -17.95
N TYR A 448 4.69 -4.55 -17.95
CA TYR A 448 3.88 -5.04 -19.07
C TYR A 448 3.95 -4.14 -20.32
N GLU A 449 4.30 -2.86 -20.18
CA GLU A 449 4.60 -2.00 -21.34
C GLU A 449 5.97 -2.36 -21.90
N TYR A 450 6.97 -2.55 -21.05
CA TYR A 450 8.30 -3.02 -21.48
C TYR A 450 8.25 -4.38 -22.18
N TYR A 451 7.43 -5.32 -21.72
CA TYR A 451 7.21 -6.60 -22.43
C TYR A 451 6.30 -6.46 -23.68
N GLY A 452 5.80 -5.27 -24.00
CA GLY A 452 4.94 -5.02 -25.17
C GLY A 452 3.51 -5.57 -25.07
N TYR A 453 3.04 -5.94 -23.87
CA TYR A 453 1.67 -6.44 -23.66
C TYR A 453 0.63 -5.31 -23.55
N ILE A 454 1.03 -4.12 -23.10
CA ILE A 454 0.17 -2.93 -23.01
C ILE A 454 0.87 -1.70 -23.61
N VAL A 455 0.09 -0.67 -23.91
CA VAL A 455 0.58 0.66 -24.31
C VAL A 455 0.13 1.68 -23.26
N ILE A 456 1.06 2.49 -22.77
CA ILE A 456 0.74 3.62 -21.88
C ILE A 456 0.76 4.91 -22.72
N GLY A 457 -0.32 5.67 -22.61
CA GLY A 457 -0.55 6.91 -23.35
C GLY A 457 0.36 8.05 -22.89
N ALA A 458 0.49 9.07 -23.74
CA ALA A 458 1.28 10.24 -23.43
C ALA A 458 0.73 11.02 -22.23
N ASN A 459 -0.59 11.01 -22.00
CA ASN A 459 -1.23 11.64 -20.85
C ASN A 459 -0.69 11.12 -19.51
N ALA A 460 -0.36 9.83 -19.43
CA ALA A 460 0.19 9.18 -18.24
C ALA A 460 1.72 9.01 -18.26
N LYS A 461 2.42 9.44 -19.33
CA LYS A 461 3.89 9.36 -19.44
C LYS A 461 4.55 10.71 -19.70
N TRP A 462 4.58 11.14 -20.95
CA TRP A 462 5.36 12.30 -21.40
C TRP A 462 4.69 13.65 -21.15
N HIS A 463 3.37 13.66 -20.94
CA HIS A 463 2.58 14.86 -20.62
C HIS A 463 2.17 14.94 -19.15
N ALA A 464 2.54 13.96 -18.31
CA ALA A 464 2.21 13.96 -16.89
C ALA A 464 2.65 15.29 -16.22
N GLU A 465 1.83 15.84 -15.33
CA GLU A 465 2.11 17.14 -14.71
C GLU A 465 3.26 17.08 -13.71
N ASN A 466 3.77 15.91 -13.34
CA ASN A 466 4.98 15.76 -12.53
C ASN A 466 5.86 14.62 -13.03
N ALA A 467 7.17 14.76 -12.90
CA ALA A 467 8.16 13.70 -13.09
C ALA A 467 8.20 12.73 -11.89
N SER A 468 7.01 12.33 -11.43
CA SER A 468 6.76 11.33 -10.41
C SER A 468 5.86 10.27 -11.05
N TYR A 469 6.19 9.00 -10.88
CA TYR A 469 5.58 7.88 -11.59
C TYR A 469 5.19 6.80 -10.60
N VAL A 470 3.94 6.32 -10.66
CA VAL A 470 3.62 5.00 -10.12
C VAL A 470 4.17 3.95 -11.06
N ILE A 471 4.88 2.98 -10.51
CA ILE A 471 5.39 1.81 -11.19
C ILE A 471 4.49 0.63 -10.85
N LEU A 472 4.12 -0.17 -11.85
CA LEU A 472 3.57 -1.51 -11.69
C LEU A 472 4.59 -2.56 -12.15
N ASN A 473 5.11 -3.34 -11.20
CA ASN A 473 5.89 -4.55 -11.48
C ASN A 473 5.07 -5.78 -11.07
N GLU A 474 4.66 -6.59 -12.06
CA GLU A 474 3.72 -7.70 -11.92
C GLU A 474 2.41 -7.34 -11.18
N ASP A 475 2.32 -7.60 -9.87
CA ASP A 475 1.17 -7.29 -9.02
C ASP A 475 1.43 -6.22 -7.94
N HIS A 476 2.64 -5.64 -7.92
CA HIS A 476 3.11 -4.70 -6.91
C HIS A 476 3.28 -3.28 -7.47
N TYR A 477 2.89 -2.29 -6.66
CA TYR A 477 2.93 -0.87 -7.00
C TYR A 477 3.93 -0.10 -6.14
N THR A 478 4.86 0.59 -6.79
CA THR A 478 5.91 1.41 -6.16
C THR A 478 6.00 2.79 -6.81
N VAL A 479 6.92 3.65 -6.37
CA VAL A 479 7.02 5.03 -6.87
C VAL A 479 8.46 5.37 -7.29
N LEU A 480 8.59 6.02 -8.44
CA LEU A 480 9.83 6.55 -8.98
C LEU A 480 9.65 8.06 -9.26
N PHE A 481 10.50 8.92 -8.71
CA PHE A 481 10.30 10.36 -8.79
C PHE A 481 11.58 11.17 -8.92
N ALA A 482 11.50 12.31 -9.62
CA ALA A 482 12.57 13.30 -9.65
C ALA A 482 12.85 13.83 -8.24
N LYS A 483 14.12 13.74 -7.83
CA LYS A 483 14.61 13.95 -6.46
C LYS A 483 14.22 15.28 -5.82
N ASP A 484 14.20 16.35 -6.60
CA ASP A 484 13.95 17.71 -6.15
C ASP A 484 13.23 18.52 -7.24
N LYS A 485 12.95 19.79 -6.94
CA LYS A 485 12.20 20.69 -7.83
C LYS A 485 12.90 20.93 -9.17
N GLU A 486 14.22 21.10 -9.16
CA GLU A 486 15.00 21.39 -10.37
C GLU A 486 15.00 20.18 -11.29
N ALA A 487 15.23 18.98 -10.73
CA ALA A 487 15.10 17.72 -11.46
C ALA A 487 13.67 17.52 -12.03
N ASN A 488 12.61 17.86 -11.27
CA ASN A 488 11.22 17.76 -11.74
C ASN A 488 10.96 18.66 -12.95
N GLU A 489 11.29 19.96 -12.85
CA GLU A 489 11.10 20.94 -13.93
C GLU A 489 11.93 20.59 -15.17
N GLN A 490 13.17 20.12 -14.97
CA GLN A 490 14.06 19.68 -16.04
C GLN A 490 13.50 18.46 -16.77
N VAL A 491 13.17 17.37 -16.05
CA VAL A 491 12.64 16.14 -16.66
C VAL A 491 11.34 16.41 -17.40
N ARG A 492 10.39 17.15 -16.81
CA ARG A 492 9.14 17.55 -17.47
C ARG A 492 9.38 18.28 -18.80
N THR A 493 10.37 19.18 -18.81
CA THR A 493 10.74 19.93 -20.02
C THR A 493 11.31 18.99 -21.10
N LEU A 494 12.20 18.06 -20.72
CA LEU A 494 12.80 17.09 -21.65
C LEU A 494 11.76 16.11 -22.23
N LEU A 495 10.85 15.59 -21.38
CA LEU A 495 9.81 14.65 -21.81
C LEU A 495 8.76 15.31 -22.68
N SER A 496 8.31 16.53 -22.36
CA SER A 496 7.33 17.27 -23.18
C SER A 496 7.90 17.72 -24.53
N GLN A 497 9.20 18.03 -24.60
CA GLN A 497 9.90 18.29 -25.87
C GLN A 497 10.23 17.00 -26.65
N ARG A 498 10.06 15.83 -26.02
CA ARG A 498 10.42 14.50 -26.55
C ARG A 498 11.87 14.40 -27.04
N ASN A 499 12.78 15.20 -26.48
CA ASN A 499 14.17 15.29 -26.92
C ASN A 499 15.08 15.84 -25.82
N VAL A 500 16.29 15.31 -25.74
CA VAL A 500 17.35 15.74 -24.83
C VAL A 500 18.51 16.30 -25.66
N PRO A 501 18.54 17.62 -25.95
CA PRO A 501 19.41 18.20 -26.97
C PRO A 501 20.89 18.23 -26.59
N THR A 502 21.20 18.08 -25.30
CA THR A 502 22.56 18.08 -24.73
C THR A 502 22.64 17.02 -23.65
N ARG A 503 23.76 16.29 -23.57
CA ARG A 503 24.00 15.31 -22.50
C ARG A 503 23.72 15.91 -21.12
N THR A 504 22.72 15.36 -20.44
CA THR A 504 22.14 15.87 -19.19
C THR A 504 22.15 14.75 -18.15
N GLN A 505 22.38 15.09 -16.89
CA GLN A 505 22.21 14.14 -15.77
C GLN A 505 21.05 14.58 -14.89
N VAL A 506 20.19 13.63 -14.52
CA VAL A 506 19.05 13.86 -13.62
C VAL A 506 19.02 12.79 -12.53
N ASP A 507 18.76 13.20 -11.29
CA ASP A 507 18.61 12.31 -10.15
C ASP A 507 17.12 11.93 -9.98
N PHE A 508 16.86 10.62 -10.00
CA PHE A 508 15.61 10.00 -9.61
C PHE A 508 15.76 9.24 -8.30
N ILE A 509 14.65 9.07 -7.59
CA ILE A 509 14.52 8.27 -6.38
C ILE A 509 13.51 7.16 -6.65
N TYR A 510 13.91 5.92 -6.40
CA TYR A 510 13.02 4.77 -6.34
C TYR A 510 12.63 4.48 -4.88
N TYR A 511 11.34 4.27 -4.65
CA TYR A 511 10.77 4.02 -3.32
C TYR A 511 9.69 2.93 -3.34
N ASP A 512 9.94 1.86 -2.59
CA ASP A 512 9.02 0.76 -2.30
C ASP A 512 8.40 0.94 -0.89
N SER A 513 7.07 0.87 -0.84
CA SER A 513 6.29 1.04 0.40
C SER A 513 6.03 -0.26 1.17
N LEU A 514 6.29 -1.43 0.57
CA LEU A 514 6.06 -2.76 1.17
C LEU A 514 7.36 -3.42 1.66
N ASP A 515 8.48 -3.28 0.96
CA ASP A 515 9.73 -4.01 1.29
C ASP A 515 10.50 -3.41 2.49
N SER A 516 9.92 -2.46 3.23
CA SER A 516 10.58 -1.74 4.33
C SER A 516 11.95 -1.17 3.91
N GLN A 517 12.02 -0.66 2.67
CA GLN A 517 13.25 -0.31 1.95
C GLN A 517 14.25 0.42 2.87
N PRO A 518 15.42 -0.16 3.17
CA PRO A 518 16.27 0.32 4.25
C PRO A 518 16.96 1.65 3.93
N ASP A 519 17.31 1.85 2.66
CA ASP A 519 18.06 3.01 2.16
C ASP A 519 17.34 3.64 0.97
N LEU A 520 17.45 4.96 0.81
CA LEU A 520 16.87 5.69 -0.32
C LEU A 520 17.62 5.33 -1.62
N VAL A 521 16.97 4.65 -2.55
CA VAL A 521 17.58 4.23 -3.83
C VAL A 521 17.63 5.43 -4.77
N ARG A 522 18.80 6.03 -4.92
CA ARG A 522 19.04 7.12 -5.89
C ARG A 522 19.56 6.56 -7.20
N LEU A 523 18.86 6.84 -8.29
CA LEU A 523 19.29 6.57 -9.66
C LEU A 523 19.75 7.88 -10.28
N THR A 524 20.99 7.93 -10.79
CA THR A 524 21.45 9.07 -11.60
C THR A 524 21.41 8.64 -13.05
N LEU A 525 20.47 9.21 -13.81
CA LEU A 525 20.28 8.90 -15.23
C LEU A 525 21.12 9.84 -16.07
N THR A 526 21.85 9.32 -17.06
CA THR A 526 22.47 10.15 -18.09
C THR A 526 21.63 10.08 -19.36
N LEU A 527 21.15 11.24 -19.81
CA LEU A 527 20.19 11.39 -20.89
C LEU A 527 20.77 12.21 -22.05
N GLU A 528 20.56 11.76 -23.29
CA GLU A 528 21.02 12.44 -24.51
C GLU A 528 20.27 11.87 -25.74
N GLY A 529 19.74 12.73 -26.62
CA GLY A 529 19.04 12.30 -27.85
C GLY A 529 17.51 12.24 -27.74
N PRO A 530 16.83 11.61 -28.72
CA PRO A 530 15.36 11.61 -28.82
C PRO A 530 14.71 10.75 -27.74
N VAL A 531 13.64 11.26 -27.11
CA VAL A 531 12.87 10.52 -26.10
C VAL A 531 11.86 9.62 -26.81
N THR A 532 12.12 8.31 -26.81
CA THR A 532 11.26 7.28 -27.38
C THR A 532 10.67 6.38 -26.29
N CYS A 533 9.84 5.41 -26.67
CA CYS A 533 9.55 4.26 -25.82
C CYS A 533 10.35 3.09 -26.41
N LYS A 534 10.99 2.29 -25.55
CA LYS A 534 11.61 1.04 -25.95
C LYS A 534 11.08 -0.12 -25.12
N VAL A 535 11.02 -1.28 -25.76
CA VAL A 535 10.47 -2.52 -25.22
C VAL A 535 11.47 -3.68 -25.38
N GLU A 536 11.20 -4.83 -24.77
CA GLU A 536 12.05 -6.03 -24.84
C GLU A 536 12.36 -6.43 -26.30
N SER A 537 11.38 -6.31 -27.19
CA SER A 537 11.53 -6.64 -28.62
C SER A 537 12.39 -5.66 -29.42
N ASP A 538 12.79 -4.51 -28.86
CA ASP A 538 13.83 -3.63 -29.42
C ASP A 538 15.26 -4.16 -29.14
N GLY A 539 15.41 -5.31 -28.46
CA GLY A 539 16.70 -5.90 -28.10
C GLY A 539 17.32 -5.31 -26.83
N ILE A 540 16.50 -4.80 -25.93
CA ILE A 540 16.96 -4.32 -24.62
C ILE A 540 17.12 -5.51 -23.68
N GLU A 541 18.37 -5.81 -23.33
CA GLU A 541 18.70 -6.78 -22.28
C GLU A 541 19.20 -6.03 -21.04
N THR A 542 18.30 -5.75 -20.09
CA THR A 542 18.68 -5.38 -18.72
C THR A 542 18.23 -6.46 -17.75
N LYS A 543 18.95 -6.56 -16.63
CA LYS A 543 18.60 -7.44 -15.53
C LYS A 543 17.66 -6.80 -14.52
N SER A 544 17.45 -5.48 -14.57
CA SER A 544 16.62 -4.78 -13.59
C SER A 544 15.29 -4.35 -14.18
N PHE A 545 14.19 -4.69 -13.51
CA PHE A 545 12.86 -4.19 -13.89
C PHE A 545 12.76 -2.66 -13.84
N VAL A 546 13.50 -1.97 -12.96
CA VAL A 546 13.48 -0.50 -12.86
C VAL A 546 14.18 0.13 -14.07
N ASP A 547 15.30 -0.44 -14.53
CA ASP A 547 15.94 -0.03 -15.78
C ASP A 547 14.99 -0.25 -16.98
N SER A 548 14.29 -1.40 -17.02
CA SER A 548 13.31 -1.71 -18.07
C SER A 548 12.19 -0.67 -18.17
N LEU A 549 11.69 -0.19 -17.03
CA LEU A 549 10.68 0.88 -16.94
C LEU A 549 11.25 2.24 -17.37
N LEU A 550 12.50 2.54 -17.02
CA LEU A 550 13.19 3.74 -17.47
C LEU A 550 13.39 3.75 -19.00
N PHE A 551 13.65 2.58 -19.61
CA PHE A 551 13.68 2.44 -21.07
C PHE A 551 12.30 2.63 -21.72
N SER A 552 11.20 2.24 -21.07
CA SER A 552 9.86 2.55 -21.60
C SER A 552 9.54 4.05 -21.54
N LEU A 553 10.06 4.78 -20.54
CA LEU A 553 9.88 6.24 -20.40
C LEU A 553 10.79 7.08 -21.31
N PHE A 554 12.09 6.79 -21.32
CA PHE A 554 13.12 7.62 -21.98
C PHE A 554 13.58 7.05 -23.33
N GLY A 555 13.53 5.72 -23.51
CA GLY A 555 13.94 5.05 -24.74
C GLY A 555 15.36 5.36 -25.16
N GLU A 556 15.55 5.79 -26.41
CA GLU A 556 16.85 6.16 -27.00
C GLU A 556 17.56 7.32 -26.29
N ALA A 557 16.84 8.12 -25.51
CA ALA A 557 17.47 9.15 -24.70
C ALA A 557 18.28 8.57 -23.53
N LEU A 558 17.99 7.36 -23.05
CA LEU A 558 18.64 6.78 -21.88
C LEU A 558 20.00 6.17 -22.23
N GLN A 559 21.08 6.86 -21.84
CA GLN A 559 22.46 6.45 -22.14
C GLN A 559 23.09 5.60 -21.02
N GLU A 560 22.70 5.85 -19.77
CA GLU A 560 23.25 5.18 -18.58
C GLU A 560 22.29 5.31 -17.39
N VAL A 561 22.13 4.24 -16.60
CA VAL A 561 21.51 4.27 -15.26
C VAL A 561 22.57 3.96 -14.23
N ASN A 562 22.91 4.93 -13.37
CA ASN A 562 23.83 4.73 -12.27
C ASN A 562 23.07 4.56 -10.94
N TRP A 563 23.12 3.36 -10.38
CA TRP A 563 22.47 2.96 -9.12
C TRP A 563 23.19 3.47 -7.86
N ASN A 564 24.22 4.32 -8.00
CA ASN A 564 24.93 5.00 -6.91
C ASN A 564 25.50 4.09 -5.80
N GLY A 565 25.77 2.83 -6.11
CA GLY A 565 26.29 1.82 -5.17
C GLY A 565 25.24 0.88 -4.58
N THR A 566 23.96 1.09 -4.87
CA THR A 566 22.90 0.11 -4.62
C THR A 566 22.95 -1.00 -5.68
N GLU A 567 22.60 -2.23 -5.31
CA GLU A 567 22.45 -3.33 -6.26
C GLU A 567 21.15 -3.16 -7.07
N PRO A 568 21.17 -3.28 -8.42
CA PRO A 568 19.96 -3.14 -9.23
C PRO A 568 18.89 -4.17 -8.88
N TYR A 569 17.64 -3.70 -8.67
CA TYR A 569 16.52 -4.58 -8.37
C TYR A 569 16.15 -5.44 -9.59
N LEU A 570 16.29 -6.75 -9.44
CA LEU A 570 16.06 -7.76 -10.49
C LEU A 570 14.57 -7.98 -10.76
#